data_AF-A0A940R971-F1
#
_entry.id   AF-A0A940R971-F1
#
_cell.length_a   1.000
_cell.length_b   1.000
_cell.length_c   1.000
_cell.angle_alpha   90.00
_cell.angle_beta   90.00
_cell.angle_gamma   90.00
#
_symmetry.space_group_name_H-M   'P 1'
#
loop_
_entity.id
_entity.type
_entity.pdbx_description
1 polymer ?
#
loop_
_entity_poly.entity_id
_entity_poly.type
_entity_poly.pdbx_seq_one_letter_code
_entity_poly.pdbx_strand_id
1 'polypeptide(L)'
;MLKKPSEIHFIAVTFVLVVLLGARTFASLTEPDQVASVVVPAVASKASVSVSSRQPASIPSSEVVPGKVETSLHQSADFDLDCTKKSATKLDIKAGYVQFRGKSCVRGFSVSEIEIVNKSNGYTASVFDRGSDKYQTDLIQLKHGDNEIAVRYRSAGKTVEEIIRVTAPKI
;
A
#
# COMPACT_ATOMS: atom_id res chain seq x y z
N MET A 1 -58.04 18.12 -29.44
CA MET A 1 -58.16 17.22 -28.27
C MET A 1 -56.81 16.54 -28.05
N LEU A 2 -56.04 16.98 -27.03
CA LEU A 2 -54.77 16.35 -26.66
C LEU A 2 -55.07 15.00 -25.98
N LYS A 3 -54.63 13.89 -26.57
CA LYS A 3 -54.68 12.57 -25.91
C LYS A 3 -53.74 12.61 -24.70
N LYS A 4 -54.32 12.49 -23.50
CA LYS A 4 -53.57 12.37 -22.25
C LYS A 4 -52.75 11.07 -22.31
N PRO A 5 -51.42 11.10 -22.14
CA PRO A 5 -50.63 9.88 -22.17
C PRO A 5 -51.07 8.95 -21.03
N SER A 6 -51.28 7.68 -21.36
CA SER A 6 -51.60 6.64 -20.38
C SER A 6 -50.46 6.51 -19.36
N GLU A 7 -50.78 6.31 -18.09
CA GLU A 7 -49.80 6.10 -17.01
C GLU A 7 -48.82 4.96 -17.33
N ILE A 8 -49.28 3.96 -18.10
CA ILE A 8 -48.46 2.83 -18.58
C ILE A 8 -47.33 3.33 -19.50
N HIS A 9 -47.58 4.36 -20.31
CA HIS A 9 -46.55 4.96 -21.17
C HIS A 9 -45.46 5.64 -20.34
N PHE A 10 -45.83 6.32 -19.26
CA PHE A 10 -44.86 6.97 -18.39
C PHE A 10 -43.96 5.93 -17.70
N ILE A 11 -44.54 4.85 -17.18
CA ILE A 11 -43.80 3.75 -16.53
C ILE A 11 -42.90 3.03 -17.54
N ALA A 12 -43.38 2.78 -18.76
CA ALA A 12 -42.58 2.12 -19.80
C ALA A 12 -41.36 2.96 -20.18
N VAL A 13 -41.52 4.27 -20.33
CA VAL A 13 -40.43 5.18 -20.68
C VAL A 13 -39.40 5.27 -19.55
N THR A 14 -39.83 5.39 -18.29
CA THR A 14 -38.90 5.45 -17.15
C THR A 14 -38.15 4.14 -16.97
N PHE A 15 -38.81 2.99 -17.13
CA PHE A 15 -38.16 1.68 -17.06
C PHE A 15 -37.06 1.53 -18.12
N VAL A 16 -37.35 1.86 -19.38
CA VAL A 16 -36.35 1.78 -20.47
C VAL A 16 -35.16 2.70 -20.19
N LEU A 17 -35.42 3.90 -19.67
CA LEU A 17 -34.36 4.87 -19.36
C LEU A 17 -33.44 4.36 -18.24
N VAL A 18 -34.00 3.77 -17.19
CA VAL A 18 -33.23 3.16 -16.09
C VAL A 18 -32.40 1.97 -16.58
N VAL A 19 -32.97 1.09 -17.41
CA VAL A 19 -32.24 -0.07 -17.96
C VAL A 19 -31.08 0.36 -18.85
N LEU A 20 -31.27 1.37 -19.72
CA LEU A 20 -30.21 1.87 -20.59
C LEU A 20 -29.06 2.53 -19.80
N LEU A 21 -29.40 3.27 -18.74
CA LEU A 21 -28.39 3.84 -17.85
C LEU A 21 -27.62 2.73 -17.11
N GLY A 22 -28.31 1.74 -16.54
CA GLY A 22 -27.67 0.62 -15.83
C GLY A 22 -26.78 -0.25 -16.71
N ALA A 23 -27.19 -0.51 -17.96
CA ALA A 23 -26.42 -1.34 -18.89
C ALA A 23 -25.06 -0.72 -19.26
N ARG A 24 -24.99 0.61 -19.43
CA ARG A 24 -23.73 1.34 -19.70
C ARG A 24 -22.76 1.25 -18.53
N THR A 25 -23.24 1.44 -17.30
CA THR A 25 -22.41 1.34 -16.10
C THR A 25 -21.90 -0.08 -15.90
N PHE A 26 -22.74 -1.08 -16.14
CA PHE A 26 -22.35 -2.48 -16.04
C PHE A 26 -21.30 -2.87 -17.08
N ALA A 27 -21.46 -2.43 -18.34
CA ALA A 27 -20.46 -2.67 -19.39
C ALA A 27 -19.10 -2.04 -19.02
N SER A 28 -19.08 -0.81 -18.51
CA SER A 28 -17.86 -0.13 -18.06
C SER A 28 -17.13 -0.87 -16.93
N LEU A 29 -17.88 -1.51 -16.02
CA LEU A 29 -17.32 -2.29 -14.90
C LEU A 29 -16.84 -3.70 -15.30
N THR A 30 -17.31 -4.20 -16.44
CA THR A 30 -17.02 -5.58 -16.89
C THR A 30 -16.06 -5.64 -18.07
N GLU A 31 -15.65 -4.49 -18.61
CA GLU A 31 -14.63 -4.43 -19.64
C GLU A 31 -13.27 -4.82 -19.02
N PRO A 32 -12.66 -5.95 -19.42
CA PRO A 32 -11.37 -6.35 -18.90
C PRO A 32 -10.33 -5.34 -19.38
N ASP A 33 -9.52 -4.82 -18.46
CA ASP A 33 -8.38 -3.96 -18.74
C ASP A 33 -7.54 -4.58 -19.87
N GLN A 34 -7.68 -4.05 -21.09
CA GLN A 34 -6.75 -4.35 -22.15
C GLN A 34 -5.46 -3.62 -21.82
N VAL A 35 -4.60 -4.30 -21.06
CA VAL A 35 -3.21 -3.91 -20.86
C VAL A 35 -2.56 -3.89 -22.25
N ALA A 36 -2.51 -2.68 -22.83
CA ALA A 36 -1.77 -2.42 -24.05
C ALA A 36 -0.30 -2.77 -23.79
N SER A 37 0.08 -3.96 -24.25
CA SER A 37 1.46 -4.42 -24.28
C SER A 37 2.22 -3.54 -25.28
N VAL A 38 2.93 -2.53 -24.78
CA VAL A 38 3.89 -1.76 -25.57
C VAL A 38 5.09 -2.68 -25.82
N VAL A 39 5.06 -3.33 -26.98
CA VAL A 39 6.17 -4.11 -27.53
C VAL A 39 7.29 -3.16 -27.93
N VAL A 40 8.35 -3.10 -27.13
CA VAL A 40 9.63 -2.49 -27.53
C VAL A 40 10.43 -3.58 -28.27
N PRO A 41 10.81 -3.37 -29.54
CA PRO A 41 11.49 -4.40 -30.32
C PRO A 41 12.93 -4.60 -29.84
N ALA A 42 13.25 -5.87 -29.58
CA ALA A 42 14.58 -6.37 -29.29
C ALA A 42 15.52 -6.19 -30.49
N VAL A 43 16.65 -5.52 -30.29
CA VAL A 43 17.79 -5.60 -31.21
C VAL A 43 18.68 -6.73 -30.74
N ALA A 44 18.68 -7.81 -31.53
CA ALA A 44 19.63 -8.89 -31.44
C ALA A 44 21.03 -8.42 -31.88
N SER A 45 22.06 -8.82 -31.14
CA SER A 45 23.39 -9.01 -31.72
C SER A 45 24.01 -10.27 -31.15
N LYS A 46 24.29 -11.18 -32.09
CA LYS A 46 24.95 -12.47 -31.93
C LYS A 46 26.43 -12.27 -31.60
N ALA A 47 26.99 -13.09 -30.71
CA ALA A 47 28.35 -13.59 -30.86
C ALA A 47 28.62 -14.86 -30.03
N SER A 48 28.94 -15.92 -30.77
CA SER A 48 29.90 -17.01 -30.52
C SER A 48 30.03 -17.71 -29.14
N VAL A 49 29.89 -19.03 -29.22
CA VAL A 49 30.19 -20.08 -28.25
C VAL A 49 31.65 -20.07 -27.77
N SER A 50 31.85 -20.21 -26.47
CA SER A 50 33.04 -20.82 -25.86
C SER A 50 32.59 -21.61 -24.63
N VAL A 51 32.71 -22.94 -24.70
CA VAL A 51 32.50 -23.84 -23.56
C VAL A 51 33.73 -23.71 -22.66
N SER A 52 33.70 -22.74 -21.75
CA SER A 52 34.69 -22.55 -20.68
C SER A 52 34.09 -23.00 -19.36
N SER A 53 34.85 -23.81 -18.62
CA SER A 53 34.50 -24.47 -17.37
C SER A 53 33.75 -23.58 -16.37
N ARG A 54 32.68 -24.13 -15.78
CA ARG A 54 31.90 -23.51 -14.71
C ARG A 54 32.74 -23.33 -13.43
N GLN A 55 32.93 -22.09 -13.02
CA GLN A 55 33.12 -21.70 -11.62
C GLN A 55 32.66 -20.25 -11.44
N PRO A 56 31.76 -19.92 -10.49
CA PRO A 56 31.33 -18.54 -10.28
C PRO A 56 32.48 -17.71 -9.69
N ALA A 57 32.96 -16.72 -10.44
CA ALA A 57 34.10 -15.87 -10.10
C ALA A 57 33.72 -14.63 -9.26
N SER A 58 32.66 -14.71 -8.45
CA SER A 58 32.11 -13.53 -7.76
C SER A 58 31.51 -13.85 -6.39
N ILE A 59 32.14 -14.74 -5.62
CA ILE A 59 32.09 -14.59 -4.16
C ILE A 59 33.30 -13.72 -3.80
N PRO A 60 33.16 -12.40 -3.55
CA PRO A 60 34.21 -11.69 -2.86
C PRO A 60 34.39 -12.37 -1.50
N SER A 61 35.62 -12.78 -1.20
CA SER A 61 36.02 -13.23 0.14
C SER A 61 35.60 -12.14 1.11
N SER A 62 34.64 -12.47 1.98
CA SER A 62 34.09 -11.55 2.97
C SER A 62 35.15 -11.29 4.04
N GLU A 63 36.15 -10.48 3.72
CA GLU A 63 36.84 -9.68 4.71
C GLU A 63 35.79 -8.73 5.29
N VAL A 64 35.32 -9.07 6.48
CA VAL A 64 34.48 -8.22 7.31
C VAL A 64 35.31 -6.97 7.60
N VAL A 65 35.15 -5.94 6.78
CA VAL A 65 35.55 -4.57 7.12
C VAL A 65 34.54 -4.09 8.16
N PRO A 66 34.91 -3.94 9.43
CA PRO A 66 34.02 -3.39 10.43
C PRO A 66 34.04 -1.87 10.23
N GLY A 67 33.07 -1.31 9.50
CA GLY A 67 33.03 0.14 9.38
C GLY A 67 32.06 0.77 8.39
N LYS A 68 31.41 0.02 7.49
CA LYS A 68 30.38 0.60 6.62
C LYS A 68 29.01 0.17 7.12
N VAL A 69 28.34 1.08 7.84
CA VAL A 69 26.93 0.95 8.19
C VAL A 69 26.17 0.84 6.88
N GLU A 70 25.82 -0.39 6.46
CA GLU A 70 24.88 -0.61 5.38
C GLU A 70 23.60 0.12 5.77
N THR A 71 23.35 1.25 5.10
CA THR A 71 22.12 2.00 5.24
C THR A 71 21.05 1.10 4.65
N SER A 72 20.35 0.33 5.51
CA SER A 72 19.33 -0.59 5.06
C SER A 72 18.26 0.22 4.34
N LEU A 73 17.92 -0.18 3.11
CA LEU A 73 16.94 0.55 2.29
C LEU A 73 15.62 0.75 3.05
N HIS A 74 15.24 -0.23 3.87
CA HIS A 74 14.07 -0.19 4.74
C HIS A 74 14.41 -0.63 6.16
N GLN A 75 13.54 -0.30 7.12
CA GLN A 75 13.58 -0.79 8.49
C GLN A 75 12.15 -1.16 8.95
N SER A 76 12.01 -2.30 9.62
CA SER A 76 10.74 -2.67 10.26
C SER A 76 10.63 -2.08 11.66
N ALA A 77 9.44 -1.65 12.04
CA ALA A 77 9.13 -1.11 13.35
C ALA A 77 7.89 -1.79 13.94
N ASP A 78 7.98 -2.17 15.21
CA ASP A 78 6.88 -2.81 15.92
C ASP A 78 5.97 -1.75 16.56
N PHE A 79 4.67 -1.77 16.23
CA PHE A 79 3.66 -0.84 16.74
C PHE A 79 2.36 -1.58 17.06
N ASP A 80 1.98 -1.60 18.34
CA ASP A 80 0.78 -2.31 18.79
C ASP A 80 -0.38 -1.33 19.02
N LEU A 81 -1.56 -1.62 18.46
CA LEU A 81 -2.74 -0.75 18.52
C LEU A 81 -3.53 -0.98 19.81
N ASP A 82 -3.79 0.09 20.57
CA ASP A 82 -4.62 0.08 21.80
C ASP A 82 -4.14 -0.90 22.89
N CYS A 83 -2.86 -1.27 22.87
CA CYS A 83 -2.28 -2.23 23.80
C CYS A 83 -1.61 -1.55 25.01
N THR A 84 -2.40 -0.99 25.95
CA THR A 84 -2.02 -0.44 27.29
C THR A 84 -0.79 0.49 27.41
N LYS A 85 -0.01 0.72 26.36
CA LYS A 85 1.21 1.53 26.33
C LYS A 85 0.91 2.82 25.57
N LYS A 86 1.19 3.95 26.23
CA LYS A 86 1.12 5.29 25.66
C LYS A 86 2.14 5.41 24.51
N SER A 87 1.68 5.40 23.28
CA SER A 87 2.45 5.42 22.04
C SER A 87 2.79 6.85 21.60
N ALA A 88 3.50 7.60 22.44
CA ALA A 88 4.31 8.73 21.99
C ALA A 88 5.77 8.24 21.87
N THR A 89 6.01 7.23 21.05
CA THR A 89 7.34 6.65 20.87
C THR A 89 8.03 7.37 19.70
N LYS A 90 9.06 8.15 20.02
CA LYS A 90 9.98 8.65 19.01
C LYS A 90 10.80 7.47 18.49
N LEU A 91 10.73 7.22 17.20
CA LEU A 91 11.41 6.13 16.53
C LEU A 91 12.55 6.71 15.67
N ASP A 92 13.77 6.27 15.92
CA ASP A 92 14.93 6.63 15.09
C ASP A 92 15.15 5.54 14.03
N ILE A 93 14.90 5.89 12.76
CA ILE A 93 14.99 4.96 11.63
C ILE A 93 16.17 5.34 10.76
N LYS A 94 17.08 4.40 10.53
CA LYS A 94 18.28 4.60 9.68
C LYS A 94 18.05 4.16 8.24
N ALA A 95 16.86 4.42 7.71
CA ALA A 95 16.39 3.95 6.41
C ALA A 95 15.48 4.98 5.72
N GLY A 96 15.34 4.87 4.40
CA GLY A 96 14.45 5.74 3.61
C GLY A 96 12.99 5.28 3.62
N TYR A 97 12.76 4.05 4.07
CA TYR A 97 11.44 3.45 4.16
C TYR A 97 11.24 2.78 5.52
N VAL A 98 10.01 2.86 6.05
CA VAL A 98 9.60 2.11 7.25
C VAL A 98 8.48 1.14 6.91
N GLN A 99 8.52 -0.04 7.52
CA GLN A 99 7.39 -0.95 7.56
C GLN A 99 6.90 -1.09 8.99
N PHE A 100 5.63 -0.80 9.25
CA PHE A 100 5.03 -1.10 10.54
C PHE A 100 4.49 -2.51 10.56
N ARG A 101 4.66 -3.17 11.70
CA ARG A 101 4.05 -4.46 12.01
C ARG A 101 3.65 -4.46 13.47
N GLY A 102 2.64 -5.24 13.83
CA GLY A 102 2.27 -5.35 15.22
C GLY A 102 0.99 -6.12 15.42
N LYS A 103 0.45 -6.02 16.62
CA LYS A 103 -0.84 -6.59 16.98
C LYS A 103 -1.86 -5.51 17.33
N SER A 104 -3.14 -5.85 17.18
CA SER A 104 -4.25 -5.04 17.65
C SER A 104 -4.83 -5.63 18.92
N CYS A 105 -4.95 -4.81 19.96
CA CYS A 105 -5.71 -5.16 21.17
C CYS A 105 -7.18 -4.71 21.09
N VAL A 106 -7.60 -4.17 19.95
CA VAL A 106 -8.97 -3.69 19.74
C VAL A 106 -9.91 -4.87 19.53
N ARG A 107 -11.02 -4.91 20.27
CA ARG A 107 -12.08 -5.91 20.07
C ARG A 107 -12.76 -5.71 18.71
N GLY A 108 -12.88 -6.79 17.93
CA GLY A 108 -13.50 -6.73 16.61
C GLY A 108 -12.62 -6.04 15.56
N PHE A 109 -11.30 -6.23 15.68
CA PHE A 109 -10.32 -5.68 14.77
C PHE A 109 -10.66 -5.98 13.30
N SER A 110 -10.75 -4.94 12.49
CA SER A 110 -10.80 -5.04 11.04
C SER A 110 -9.72 -4.16 10.44
N VAL A 111 -8.88 -4.76 9.59
CA VAL A 111 -7.82 -4.03 8.88
C VAL A 111 -8.37 -2.95 7.96
N SER A 112 -9.62 -3.10 7.48
CA SER A 112 -10.30 -2.10 6.65
C SER A 112 -10.58 -0.78 7.37
N GLU A 113 -10.51 -0.76 8.70
CA GLU A 113 -10.78 0.44 9.52
C GLU A 113 -9.48 1.15 9.95
N ILE A 114 -8.32 0.68 9.49
CA ILE A 114 -7.01 1.27 9.81
C ILE A 114 -6.53 2.10 8.62
N GLU A 115 -6.10 3.31 8.92
CA GLU A 115 -5.47 4.20 7.97
C GLU A 115 -4.13 4.66 8.54
N ILE A 116 -3.03 4.41 7.81
CA ILE A 116 -1.69 4.82 8.22
C ILE A 116 -1.18 5.82 7.18
N VAL A 117 -0.94 7.05 7.58
CA VAL A 117 -0.56 8.15 6.69
C VAL A 117 0.69 8.83 7.19
N ASN A 118 1.70 8.98 6.34
CA ASN A 118 2.79 9.90 6.59
C ASN A 118 2.32 11.32 6.29
N LYS A 119 1.99 12.09 7.34
CA LYS A 119 1.54 13.48 7.23
C LYS A 119 2.60 14.41 6.63
N SER A 120 3.87 14.03 6.67
CA SER A 120 4.99 14.86 6.20
C SER A 120 5.17 14.84 4.68
N ASN A 121 4.67 13.82 3.99
CA ASN A 121 4.74 13.71 2.52
C ASN A 121 3.43 13.27 1.85
N GLY A 122 2.39 12.95 2.62
CA GLY A 122 1.07 12.53 2.12
C GLY A 122 0.99 11.07 1.69
N TYR A 123 2.02 10.26 1.96
CA TYR A 123 2.00 8.84 1.61
C TYR A 123 1.04 8.06 2.53
N THR A 124 0.09 7.33 1.94
CA THR A 124 -0.82 6.43 2.67
C THR A 124 -0.36 4.99 2.48
N ALA A 125 -0.13 4.30 3.59
CA ALA A 125 0.31 2.91 3.61
C ALA A 125 -0.87 1.96 3.48
N SER A 126 -0.70 0.89 2.71
CA SER A 126 -1.61 -0.24 2.72
C SER A 126 -1.39 -1.06 3.97
N VAL A 127 -2.47 -1.51 4.61
CA VAL A 127 -2.41 -2.38 5.79
C VAL A 127 -2.90 -3.78 5.41
N PHE A 128 -2.12 -4.79 5.79
CA PHE A 128 -2.38 -6.19 5.49
C PHE A 128 -2.64 -6.96 6.79
N ASP A 129 -3.69 -7.79 6.76
CA ASP A 129 -3.97 -8.77 7.80
C ASP A 129 -2.92 -9.91 7.76
N ARG A 130 -2.37 -10.27 8.92
CA ARG A 130 -1.38 -11.34 9.09
C ARG A 130 -1.87 -12.45 10.04
N GLY A 131 -3.16 -12.47 10.38
CA GLY A 131 -3.79 -13.42 11.28
C GLY A 131 -4.62 -12.71 12.35
N SER A 132 -5.24 -13.48 13.26
CA SER A 132 -6.36 -13.06 14.12
C SER A 132 -6.32 -11.63 14.66
N ASP A 133 -5.15 -11.14 15.06
CA ASP A 133 -4.97 -9.80 15.61
C ASP A 133 -3.67 -9.14 15.14
N LYS A 134 -3.07 -9.59 14.03
CA LYS A 134 -1.75 -9.13 13.56
C LYS A 134 -1.89 -8.38 12.26
N TYR A 135 -1.10 -7.33 12.12
CA TYR A 135 -1.06 -6.55 10.89
C TYR A 135 0.36 -6.21 10.49
N GLN A 136 0.50 -5.86 9.21
CA GLN A 136 1.74 -5.39 8.63
C GLN A 136 1.41 -4.39 7.52
N THR A 137 2.23 -3.36 7.35
CA THR A 137 2.05 -2.38 6.28
C THR A 137 2.91 -2.69 5.07
N ASP A 138 2.66 -2.00 3.96
CA ASP A 138 3.68 -1.81 2.94
C ASP A 138 4.84 -0.92 3.43
N LEU A 139 5.76 -0.61 2.53
CA LEU A 139 6.89 0.29 2.79
C LEU A 139 6.42 1.74 2.71
N ILE A 140 6.49 2.45 3.82
CA ILE A 140 6.15 3.87 3.92
C ILE A 140 7.40 4.68 3.62
N GLN A 141 7.33 5.50 2.59
CA GLN A 141 8.42 6.41 2.23
C GLN A 141 8.58 7.49 3.30
N LEU A 142 9.80 7.71 3.76
CA LEU A 142 10.17 8.76 4.71
C LEU A 142 10.85 9.93 3.99
N LYS A 143 10.56 11.15 4.43
CA LYS A 143 11.32 12.35 4.08
C LYS A 143 12.55 12.44 4.98
N HIS A 144 13.63 13.06 4.52
CA HIS A 144 14.78 13.37 5.38
C HIS A 144 14.37 14.28 6.56
N GLY A 145 14.86 13.96 7.75
CA GLY A 145 14.52 14.67 8.99
C GLY A 145 13.33 14.02 9.71
N ASP A 146 12.51 14.85 10.35
CA ASP A 146 11.37 14.37 11.13
C ASP A 146 10.14 14.13 10.25
N ASN A 147 9.51 12.97 10.46
CA ASN A 147 8.27 12.53 9.85
C ASN A 147 7.22 12.31 10.93
N GLU A 148 5.98 12.65 10.62
CA GLU A 148 4.82 12.37 11.45
C GLU A 148 3.95 11.32 10.77
N ILE A 149 3.93 10.11 11.32
CA ILE A 149 3.04 9.05 10.85
C ILE A 149 1.79 9.06 11.72
N ALA A 150 0.65 9.33 11.12
CA ALA A 150 -0.64 9.22 11.79
C ALA A 150 -1.23 7.83 11.54
N VAL A 151 -1.60 7.16 12.63
CA VAL A 151 -2.28 5.87 12.63
C VAL A 151 -3.69 6.11 13.14
N ARG A 152 -4.68 5.97 12.25
CA ARG A 152 -6.10 6.10 12.58
C ARG A 152 -6.74 4.74 12.59
N TYR A 153 -7.52 4.47 13.62
CA TYR A 153 -8.27 3.22 13.73
C TYR A 153 -9.53 3.44 14.58
N ARG A 154 -10.48 2.52 14.50
CA ARG A 154 -11.67 2.55 15.36
C ARG A 154 -11.41 1.69 16.60
N SER A 155 -11.58 2.25 17.79
CA SER A 155 -11.60 1.50 19.07
C SER A 155 -12.85 1.86 19.87
N ALA A 156 -13.54 0.83 20.39
CA ALA A 156 -14.78 0.98 21.16
C ALA A 156 -15.83 1.89 20.49
N GLY A 157 -15.92 1.85 19.15
CA GLY A 157 -16.85 2.66 18.35
C GLY A 157 -16.42 4.12 18.12
N LYS A 158 -15.24 4.54 18.61
CA LYS A 158 -14.68 5.88 18.37
C LYS A 158 -13.47 5.79 17.46
N THR A 159 -13.28 6.79 16.60
CA THR A 159 -12.05 6.94 15.84
C THR A 159 -10.96 7.49 16.75
N VAL A 160 -9.83 6.79 16.81
CA VAL A 160 -8.62 7.18 17.53
C VAL A 160 -7.56 7.53 16.48
N GLU A 161 -6.79 8.59 16.73
CA GLU A 161 -5.63 8.96 15.92
C GLU A 161 -4.40 8.98 16.85
N GLU A 162 -3.40 8.17 16.53
CA GLU A 162 -2.10 8.15 17.21
C GLU A 162 -1.02 8.71 16.28
N ILE A 163 -0.08 9.50 16.82
CA ILE A 163 1.00 10.12 16.04
C ILE A 163 2.34 9.52 16.45
N ILE A 164 3.01 8.86 15.51
CA ILE A 164 4.36 8.33 15.64
C ILE A 164 5.33 9.33 15.01
N ARG A 165 6.34 9.73 15.77
CA ARG A 165 7.42 10.60 15.27
C ARG A 165 8.59 9.74 14.82
N VAL A 166 8.94 9.82 13.55
CA VAL A 166 10.00 9.04 12.93
C VAL A 166 11.08 9.97 12.39
N THR A 167 12.32 9.83 12.85
CA THR A 167 13.44 10.59 12.28
C THR A 167 14.18 9.71 11.27
N ALA A 168 14.43 10.24 10.06
CA ALA A 168 15.14 9.55 8.98
C ALA A 168 16.42 10.32 8.57
N PRO A 169 17.55 9.63 8.31
CA PRO A 169 18.78 10.27 7.90
C PRO A 169 18.69 10.83 6.48
N LYS A 170 19.63 11.73 6.17
CA LYS A 170 19.94 12.08 4.79
C LYS A 170 20.73 10.91 4.18
N ILE A 171 20.15 10.22 3.21
CA ILE A 171 20.76 9.12 2.46
C ILE A 171 21.47 9.70 1.23
#